data_AF-A0A2M9HT33-F1
#
_entry.id   AF-A0A2M9HT33-F1
#
_cell.length_a   1.000
_cell.length_b   1.000
_cell.length_c   1.000
_cell.angle_alpha   90.00
_cell.angle_beta   90.00
_cell.angle_gamma   90.00
#
_symmetry.space_group_name_H-M   'P 1'
#
loop_
_entity.id
_entity.type
_entity.pdbx_description
1 polymer ?
#
loop_
_entity_poly.entity_id
_entity_poly.type
_entity_poly.pdbx_seq_one_letter_code
_entity_poly.pdbx_strand_id
1 'polypeptide(L)'
;MPLFRYILMRMDDEFKVPPKPWTGASIKALRDEIVRGGEEVPGLSYQTVYVWYSRVLLDVVDRLGRVDYVGIIGEQPEISFRVKTVDTLRDKLIRQDSTPLYRIHDIIGARVTASMTLQQQNDLVQAIAALFPKHQISDMREHPHSGYRGVHVIAGLPRGIFAEIQIRTLPQDAWANCYEAIADRYGREIRYGEYPDSPKGRELVQAIQGTSDGIRSLELLDSEQGIAVGDILDNVTKMMRHLTEYYHAPNPQELEKIIKIANNTGSLMLKLGGEHGRNGNPVQPEDR
;
A
#
# COMPACT_ATOMS: atom_id res chain seq x y z
N MET A 1 29.24 -0.07 9.62
CA MET A 1 28.59 -0.21 10.94
C MET A 1 27.69 0.97 11.28
N PRO A 2 26.45 1.05 10.75
CA PRO A 2 25.41 1.97 11.26
C PRO A 2 24.32 1.24 12.06
N LEU A 3 24.09 -0.05 11.79
CA LEU A 3 23.00 -0.86 12.36
C LEU A 3 23.04 -0.96 13.89
N PHE A 4 24.24 -0.98 14.48
CA PHE A 4 24.44 -1.12 15.92
C PHE A 4 23.99 0.10 16.74
N ARG A 5 23.91 1.29 16.11
CA ARG A 5 23.48 2.51 16.80
C ARG A 5 21.96 2.59 16.97
N TYR A 6 21.22 1.92 16.10
CA TYR A 6 19.76 1.81 16.16
C TYR A 6 19.26 0.86 17.25
N ILE A 7 20.01 -0.21 17.53
CA ILE A 7 19.65 -1.24 18.53
C ILE A 7 19.73 -0.70 19.97
N LEU A 8 20.45 0.40 20.21
CA LEU A 8 20.73 0.93 21.55
C LEU A 8 19.81 2.08 22.00
N MET A 9 18.89 2.56 21.16
CA MET A 9 17.92 3.58 21.55
C MET A 9 16.67 2.92 22.19
N ARG A 10 16.90 2.34 23.37
CA ARG A 10 15.95 1.92 24.42
C ARG A 10 14.59 1.38 23.98
N MET A 11 14.52 0.05 24.02
CA MET A 11 13.33 -0.78 24.15
C MET A 11 12.60 -0.64 25.52
N ASP A 12 12.67 0.53 26.17
CA ASP A 12 12.12 0.78 27.53
C ASP A 12 10.85 1.66 27.56
N ASP A 13 10.32 2.09 26.40
CA ASP A 13 8.97 2.67 26.34
C ASP A 13 7.97 1.53 26.16
N GLU A 14 7.36 1.09 27.27
CA GLU A 14 6.23 0.15 27.25
C GLU A 14 5.11 0.73 26.38
N PHE A 15 4.66 -0.01 25.36
CA PHE A 15 3.58 0.43 24.47
C PHE A 15 2.28 0.62 25.28
N LYS A 16 1.81 1.86 25.40
CA LYS A 16 0.73 2.20 26.34
C LYS A 16 -0.64 1.98 25.71
N VAL A 17 -1.15 0.76 25.82
CA VAL A 17 -2.53 0.45 25.40
C VAL A 17 -3.49 0.61 26.60
N PRO A 18 -4.42 1.59 26.57
CA PRO A 18 -5.42 1.74 27.63
C PRO A 18 -6.26 0.45 27.77
N PRO A 19 -6.86 0.19 28.94
CA PRO A 19 -7.78 -0.94 29.08
C PRO A 19 -8.92 -0.83 28.06
N LYS A 20 -9.36 -1.98 27.52
CA LYS A 20 -10.49 -2.02 26.58
C LYS A 20 -11.77 -1.69 27.37
N PRO A 21 -12.58 -0.71 26.93
CA PRO A 21 -13.84 -0.37 27.58
C PRO A 21 -14.97 -1.35 27.23
N TRP A 22 -14.65 -2.51 26.66
CA TRP A 22 -15.60 -3.54 26.26
C TRP A 22 -15.14 -4.92 26.69
N THR A 23 -16.10 -5.84 26.80
CA THR A 23 -15.85 -7.26 27.04
C THR A 23 -15.75 -8.01 25.70
N GLY A 24 -15.30 -9.28 25.75
CA GLY A 24 -15.35 -10.15 24.58
C GLY A 24 -16.77 -10.39 24.05
N ALA A 25 -17.76 -10.42 24.94
CA ALA A 25 -19.17 -10.59 24.56
C ALA A 25 -19.73 -9.35 23.86
N SER A 26 -19.48 -8.15 24.42
CA SER A 26 -20.02 -6.91 23.84
C SER A 26 -19.36 -6.56 22.50
N ILE A 27 -18.06 -6.82 22.31
CA ILE A 27 -17.42 -6.58 21.01
C ILE A 27 -17.86 -7.59 19.94
N LYS A 28 -18.19 -8.82 20.34
CA LYS A 28 -18.77 -9.82 19.43
C LYS A 28 -20.18 -9.39 19.00
N ALA A 29 -21.02 -8.97 19.94
CA ALA A 29 -22.35 -8.46 19.65
C ALA A 29 -22.29 -7.24 18.71
N LEU A 30 -21.38 -6.29 18.98
CA LEU A 30 -21.17 -5.13 18.11
C LEU A 30 -20.72 -5.54 16.70
N ARG A 31 -19.83 -6.52 16.57
CA ARG A 31 -19.41 -7.05 15.26
C ARG A 31 -20.62 -7.55 14.46
N ASP A 32 -21.47 -8.35 15.09
CA ASP A 32 -22.64 -8.93 14.42
C ASP A 32 -23.65 -7.84 14.02
N GLU A 33 -23.76 -6.80 14.84
CA GLU A 33 -24.60 -5.63 14.53
C GLU A 33 -24.05 -4.79 13.36
N ILE A 34 -22.73 -4.59 13.30
CA ILE A 34 -22.06 -3.91 12.17
C ILE A 34 -22.33 -4.63 10.84
N VAL A 35 -22.28 -5.97 10.83
CA VAL A 35 -22.60 -6.75 9.63
C VAL A 35 -24.04 -6.54 9.18
N ARG A 36 -24.98 -6.36 10.11
CA ARG A 36 -26.40 -6.05 9.81
C ARG A 36 -26.64 -4.59 9.42
N GLY A 37 -25.61 -3.74 9.48
CA GLY A 37 -25.70 -2.33 9.15
C GLY A 37 -25.99 -1.41 10.34
N GLY A 38 -26.03 -1.93 11.58
CA GLY A 38 -26.08 -1.11 12.79
C GLY A 38 -24.68 -0.69 13.27
N GLU A 39 -24.60 0.20 14.26
CA GLU A 39 -23.32 0.72 14.75
C GLU A 39 -23.18 0.67 16.27
N GLU A 40 -24.17 0.11 16.97
CA GLU A 40 -24.23 0.12 18.42
C GLU A 40 -24.99 -1.07 18.99
N VAL A 41 -24.60 -1.46 20.20
CA VAL A 41 -25.28 -2.43 21.05
C VAL A 41 -25.39 -1.84 22.46
N PRO A 42 -26.25 -2.39 23.34
CA PRO A 42 -26.37 -1.88 24.71
C PRO A 42 -25.00 -1.76 25.40
N GLY A 43 -24.61 -0.53 25.75
CA GLY A 43 -23.36 -0.21 26.45
C GLY A 43 -22.10 -0.14 25.57
N LEU A 44 -22.20 -0.26 24.24
CA LEU A 44 -21.04 -0.11 23.34
C LEU A 44 -21.44 0.33 21.92
N SER A 45 -20.86 1.43 21.46
CA SER A 45 -20.96 1.89 20.07
C SER A 45 -19.63 1.74 19.33
N TYR A 46 -19.68 1.67 17.99
CA TYR A 46 -18.48 1.71 17.18
C TYR A 46 -17.69 3.01 17.36
N GLN A 47 -18.36 4.14 17.58
CA GLN A 47 -17.68 5.41 17.90
C GLN A 47 -16.80 5.30 19.15
N THR A 48 -17.26 4.57 20.18
CA THR A 48 -16.45 4.30 21.38
C THR A 48 -15.22 3.46 21.04
N VAL A 49 -15.39 2.45 20.18
CA VAL A 49 -14.29 1.61 19.68
C VAL A 49 -13.30 2.45 18.87
N TYR A 50 -13.78 3.26 17.94
CA TYR A 50 -13.00 4.15 17.09
C TYR A 50 -12.14 5.12 17.91
N VAL A 51 -12.73 5.81 18.89
CA VAL A 51 -12.00 6.73 19.78
C VAL A 51 -10.94 5.99 20.59
N TRP A 52 -11.23 4.77 21.06
CA TRP A 52 -10.24 3.96 21.77
C TRP A 52 -9.07 3.58 20.88
N TYR A 53 -9.32 3.08 19.67
CA TYR A 53 -8.25 2.75 18.70
C TYR A 53 -7.47 3.99 18.27
N SER A 54 -8.11 5.16 18.20
CA SER A 54 -7.44 6.42 17.88
C SER A 54 -6.43 6.81 18.96
N ARG A 55 -6.71 6.53 20.24
CA ARG A 55 -5.73 6.73 21.33
C ARG A 55 -4.55 5.77 21.21
N VAL A 56 -4.78 4.52 20.81
CA VAL A 56 -3.72 3.53 20.56
C VAL A 56 -2.85 3.95 19.37
N LEU A 57 -3.46 4.50 18.32
CA LEU A 57 -2.77 5.01 17.14
C LEU A 57 -1.75 6.11 17.47
N LEU A 58 -1.96 6.91 18.52
CA LEU A 58 -1.00 7.97 18.92
C LEU A 58 0.38 7.41 19.28
N ASP A 59 0.46 6.23 19.91
CA ASP A 59 1.74 5.57 20.21
C ASP A 59 2.43 5.09 18.91
N VAL A 60 1.65 4.60 17.94
CA VAL A 60 2.16 4.25 16.61
C VAL A 60 2.71 5.49 15.89
N VAL A 61 2.00 6.62 15.95
CA VAL A 61 2.45 7.91 15.38
C VAL A 61 3.77 8.34 16.02
N ASP A 62 3.84 8.35 17.35
CA ASP A 62 5.05 8.75 18.07
C ASP A 62 6.26 7.87 17.72
N ARG A 63 6.09 6.54 17.66
CA ARG A 63 7.15 5.62 17.27
C ARG A 63 7.63 5.82 15.84
N LEU A 64 6.70 5.96 14.89
CA LEU A 64 7.07 6.23 13.49
C LEU A 64 7.78 7.59 13.38
N GLY A 65 7.38 8.60 14.17
CA GLY A 65 8.04 9.90 14.22
C GLY A 65 9.50 9.87 14.70
N ARG A 66 9.98 8.76 15.29
CA ARG A 66 11.36 8.60 15.78
C ARG A 66 12.31 7.94 14.76
N VAL A 67 11.80 7.51 13.60
CA VAL A 67 12.63 6.88 12.56
C VAL A 67 13.47 7.95 11.85
N ASP A 68 14.78 7.71 11.66
CA ASP A 68 15.63 8.56 10.81
C ASP A 68 15.36 8.26 9.34
N TYR A 69 14.22 8.74 8.83
CA TYR A 69 13.84 8.55 7.44
C TYR A 69 14.90 9.13 6.49
N VAL A 70 15.37 10.35 6.73
CA VAL A 70 16.38 11.00 5.88
C VAL A 70 17.66 10.18 5.81
N GLY A 71 18.11 9.59 6.93
CA GLY A 71 19.28 8.73 6.95
C GLY A 71 19.11 7.39 6.20
N ILE A 72 17.87 6.88 6.07
CA ILE A 72 17.58 5.60 5.42
C ILE A 72 17.24 5.79 3.93
N ILE A 73 16.33 6.71 3.62
CA ILE A 73 15.76 6.89 2.29
C ILE A 73 16.14 8.22 1.63
N GLY A 74 16.84 9.12 2.32
CA GLY A 74 17.32 10.40 1.79
C GLY A 74 16.33 11.55 1.89
N GLU A 75 15.08 11.30 2.28
CA GLU A 75 14.02 12.31 2.41
C GLU A 75 13.03 12.00 3.53
N GLN A 76 12.13 12.93 3.80
CA GLN A 76 10.97 12.68 4.66
C GLN A 76 9.82 12.08 3.83
N PRO A 77 9.26 10.93 4.23
CA PRO A 77 8.16 10.31 3.51
C PRO A 77 6.83 11.05 3.74
N GLU A 78 5.89 10.83 2.82
CA GLU A 78 4.48 11.07 3.08
C GLU A 78 3.96 9.99 4.02
N ILE A 79 3.51 10.38 5.23
CA ILE A 79 2.93 9.45 6.20
C ILE A 79 1.47 9.79 6.45
N SER A 80 0.60 8.79 6.30
CA SER A 80 -0.81 8.90 6.67
C SER A 80 -1.17 7.87 7.73
N PHE A 81 -2.09 8.24 8.61
CA PHE A 81 -2.57 7.41 9.70
C PHE A 81 -4.09 7.36 9.67
N ARG A 82 -4.66 6.20 9.99
CA ARG A 82 -6.11 6.05 10.04
C ARG A 82 -6.53 5.00 11.06
N VAL A 83 -7.70 5.22 11.63
CA VAL A 83 -8.53 4.15 12.18
C VAL A 83 -9.61 3.84 11.16
N LYS A 84 -9.88 2.56 10.94
CA LYS A 84 -10.91 2.12 9.97
C LYS A 84 -12.28 2.70 10.35
N THR A 85 -13.04 3.17 9.36
CA THR A 85 -14.42 3.62 9.57
C THR A 85 -15.36 2.43 9.71
N VAL A 86 -16.57 2.66 10.22
CA VAL A 86 -17.58 1.61 10.41
C VAL A 86 -17.99 0.96 9.08
N ASP A 87 -18.17 1.76 8.02
CA ASP A 87 -18.52 1.26 6.69
C ASP A 87 -17.43 0.37 6.10
N THR A 88 -16.18 0.81 6.15
CA THR A 88 -15.05 0.00 5.64
C THR A 88 -14.84 -1.25 6.49
N LEU A 89 -15.14 -1.19 7.79
CA LEU A 89 -15.10 -2.35 8.68
C LEU A 89 -16.23 -3.33 8.34
N ARG A 90 -17.46 -2.85 8.11
CA ARG A 90 -18.60 -3.66 7.68
C ARG A 90 -18.29 -4.42 6.40
N ASP A 91 -17.82 -3.73 5.36
CA ASP A 91 -17.43 -4.36 4.10
C ASP A 91 -16.40 -5.47 4.30
N LYS A 92 -15.45 -5.28 5.22
CA LYS A 92 -14.45 -6.29 5.57
C LYS A 92 -15.06 -7.48 6.31
N LEU A 93 -15.95 -7.22 7.27
CA LEU A 93 -16.60 -8.25 8.08
C LEU A 93 -17.56 -9.13 7.27
N ILE A 94 -18.31 -8.54 6.33
CA ILE A 94 -19.21 -9.27 5.43
C ILE A 94 -18.43 -10.29 4.58
N ARG A 95 -17.25 -9.89 4.09
CA ARG A 95 -16.40 -10.77 3.28
C ARG A 95 -15.69 -11.84 4.12
N GLN A 96 -15.33 -11.51 5.36
CA GLN A 96 -14.63 -12.38 6.28
C GLN A 96 -15.60 -12.97 7.30
N ASP A 97 -16.65 -13.66 6.82
CA ASP A 97 -17.89 -14.03 7.52
C ASP A 97 -17.70 -14.65 8.93
N SER A 98 -16.51 -15.19 9.24
CA SER A 98 -16.16 -15.81 10.52
C SER A 98 -15.03 -15.12 11.33
N THR A 99 -14.42 -14.04 10.84
CA THR A 99 -13.28 -13.41 11.53
C THR A 99 -13.77 -12.52 12.69
N PRO A 100 -13.38 -12.80 13.95
CA PRO A 100 -13.70 -11.92 15.07
C PRO A 100 -13.06 -10.54 14.90
N LEU A 101 -13.76 -9.46 15.29
CA LEU A 101 -13.28 -8.08 15.12
C LEU A 101 -11.88 -7.84 15.72
N TYR A 102 -11.55 -8.48 16.83
CA TYR A 102 -10.22 -8.37 17.45
C TYR A 102 -9.08 -9.05 16.65
N ARG A 103 -9.40 -9.87 15.63
CA ARG A 103 -8.42 -10.47 14.70
C ARG A 103 -8.26 -9.65 13.41
N ILE A 104 -8.94 -8.51 13.29
CA ILE A 104 -8.76 -7.63 12.14
C ILE A 104 -7.48 -6.83 12.34
N HIS A 105 -6.49 -7.10 11.50
CA HIS A 105 -5.15 -6.56 11.68
C HIS A 105 -4.99 -5.08 11.33
N ASP A 106 -5.91 -4.53 10.53
CA ASP A 106 -5.83 -3.19 9.92
C ASP A 106 -6.90 -2.23 10.45
N ILE A 107 -7.37 -2.43 11.69
CA ILE A 107 -8.22 -1.41 12.35
C ILE A 107 -7.40 -0.13 12.55
N ILE A 108 -6.15 -0.27 13.01
CA ILE A 108 -5.15 0.79 12.97
C ILE A 108 -4.32 0.60 11.70
N GLY A 109 -4.20 1.66 10.91
CA GLY A 109 -3.39 1.67 9.70
C GLY A 109 -2.45 2.87 9.67
N ALA A 110 -1.22 2.64 9.24
CA ALA A 110 -0.30 3.68 8.80
C ALA A 110 0.17 3.38 7.37
N ARG A 111 0.47 4.41 6.61
CA ARG A 111 1.11 4.28 5.29
C ARG A 111 2.27 5.24 5.20
N VAL A 112 3.43 4.71 4.83
CA VAL A 112 4.68 5.43 4.62
C VAL A 112 5.03 5.30 3.14
N THR A 113 5.02 6.43 2.43
CA THR A 113 5.26 6.50 0.99
C THR A 113 6.38 7.49 0.69
N ALA A 114 7.34 7.10 -0.17
CA ALA A 114 8.46 7.95 -0.57
C ALA A 114 9.05 7.57 -1.92
N SER A 115 9.83 8.47 -2.50
CA SER A 115 10.72 8.14 -3.61
C SER A 115 11.90 7.36 -3.05
N MET A 116 11.94 6.06 -3.30
CA MET A 116 12.98 5.19 -2.77
C MET A 116 13.20 3.98 -3.67
N THR A 117 14.44 3.48 -3.68
CA THR A 117 14.78 2.20 -4.30
C THR A 117 14.18 1.03 -3.52
N LEU A 118 14.14 -0.17 -4.13
CA LEU A 118 13.71 -1.38 -3.41
C LEU A 118 14.62 -1.73 -2.23
N GLN A 119 15.92 -1.41 -2.32
CA GLN A 119 16.86 -1.62 -1.22
C GLN A 119 16.57 -0.66 -0.06
N GLN A 120 16.35 0.63 -0.34
CA GLN A 120 15.94 1.60 0.67
C GLN A 120 14.59 1.23 1.30
N GLN A 121 13.65 0.72 0.50
CA GLN A 121 12.38 0.19 1.01
C GLN A 121 12.61 -0.99 1.97
N ASN A 122 13.54 -1.91 1.65
CA ASN A 122 13.90 -3.02 2.55
C ASN A 122 14.47 -2.51 3.88
N ASP A 123 15.41 -1.57 3.81
CA ASP A 123 16.05 -1.00 5.00
C ASP A 123 15.02 -0.28 5.89
N LEU A 124 14.10 0.46 5.27
CA LEU A 124 13.00 1.12 5.96
C LEU A 124 12.01 0.14 6.60
N VAL A 125 11.67 -0.95 5.90
CA VAL A 125 10.83 -2.04 6.46
C VAL A 125 11.48 -2.62 7.71
N GLN A 126 12.78 -2.90 7.68
CA GLN A 126 13.50 -3.43 8.85
C GLN A 126 13.55 -2.43 10.00
N ALA A 127 13.83 -1.15 9.70
CA ALA A 127 13.85 -0.09 10.72
C ALA A 127 12.48 0.07 11.41
N ILE A 128 11.39 0.07 10.64
CA ILE A 128 10.02 0.15 11.18
C ILE A 128 9.66 -1.12 11.96
N ALA A 129 9.99 -2.31 11.44
CA ALA A 129 9.71 -3.58 12.11
C ALA A 129 10.40 -3.67 13.48
N ALA A 130 11.63 -3.16 13.58
CA ALA A 130 12.39 -3.12 14.83
C ALA A 130 11.72 -2.30 15.95
N LEU A 131 10.81 -1.37 15.61
CA LEU A 131 10.04 -0.59 16.60
C LEU A 131 9.01 -1.44 17.37
N PHE A 132 8.67 -2.62 16.84
CA PHE A 132 7.60 -3.48 17.34
C PHE A 132 8.13 -4.89 17.64
N PRO A 133 8.32 -5.28 18.91
CA PRO A 133 8.91 -6.58 19.26
C PRO A 133 8.14 -7.80 18.72
N LYS A 134 6.82 -7.66 18.54
CA LYS A 134 5.98 -8.66 17.87
C LYS A 134 5.54 -8.07 16.54
N HIS A 135 6.00 -8.62 15.44
CA HIS A 135 5.56 -8.20 14.11
C HIS A 135 5.62 -9.37 13.12
N GLN A 136 4.91 -9.20 12.02
CA GLN A 136 5.04 -10.04 10.82
C GLN A 136 5.25 -9.12 9.60
N ILE A 137 6.14 -9.51 8.70
CA ILE A 137 6.33 -8.84 7.42
C ILE A 137 5.56 -9.61 6.35
N SER A 138 4.72 -8.90 5.59
CA SER A 138 4.01 -9.41 4.41
C SER A 138 4.48 -8.65 3.19
N ASP A 139 5.28 -9.30 2.34
CA ASP A 139 5.82 -8.71 1.12
C ASP A 139 5.05 -9.20 -0.10
N MET A 140 4.46 -8.28 -0.86
CA MET A 140 3.67 -8.56 -2.07
C MET A 140 4.34 -8.00 -3.33
N ARG A 141 5.61 -7.61 -3.26
CA ARG A 141 6.34 -7.03 -4.40
C ARG A 141 6.77 -8.06 -5.42
N GLU A 142 6.91 -9.33 -5.06
CA GLU A 142 7.22 -10.40 -6.01
C GLU A 142 5.94 -11.07 -6.51
N HIS A 143 5.09 -11.52 -5.57
CA HIS A 143 3.83 -12.21 -5.85
C HIS A 143 2.63 -11.33 -5.47
N PRO A 144 2.18 -10.42 -6.37
CA PRO A 144 1.12 -9.48 -6.08
C PRO A 144 -0.25 -10.18 -6.16
N HIS A 145 -1.25 -9.60 -5.51
CA HIS A 145 -2.66 -9.96 -5.73
C HIS A 145 -3.32 -8.90 -6.60
N SER A 146 -3.89 -9.27 -7.75
CA SER A 146 -4.49 -8.32 -8.71
C SER A 146 -3.57 -7.14 -9.07
N GLY A 147 -2.26 -7.37 -9.14
CA GLY A 147 -1.27 -6.31 -9.42
C GLY A 147 -0.86 -5.46 -8.21
N TYR A 148 -1.46 -5.64 -7.03
CA TYR A 148 -1.09 -4.89 -5.83
C TYR A 148 0.32 -5.25 -5.33
N ARG A 149 1.17 -4.23 -5.18
CA ARG A 149 2.55 -4.35 -4.66
C ARG A 149 2.78 -3.41 -3.48
N GLY A 150 3.61 -3.86 -2.55
CA GLY A 150 4.00 -3.14 -1.33
C GLY A 150 4.41 -4.10 -0.23
N VAL A 151 4.98 -3.57 0.85
CA VAL A 151 5.38 -4.35 2.02
C VAL A 151 4.58 -3.88 3.23
N HIS A 152 3.99 -4.81 3.97
CA HIS A 152 3.25 -4.50 5.18
C HIS A 152 4.00 -5.04 6.40
N VAL A 153 4.20 -4.18 7.40
CA VAL A 153 4.57 -4.60 8.75
C VAL A 153 3.28 -4.68 9.57
N ILE A 154 2.91 -5.90 9.95
CA ILE A 154 1.77 -6.17 10.83
C ILE A 154 2.31 -6.22 12.26
N ALA A 155 2.21 -5.10 12.98
CA ALA A 155 2.70 -4.97 14.35
C ALA A 155 1.68 -5.55 15.34
N GLY A 156 2.11 -6.49 16.17
CA GLY A 156 1.37 -7.02 17.31
C GLY A 156 1.56 -6.13 18.54
N LEU A 157 0.48 -5.53 19.01
CA LEU A 157 0.43 -4.60 20.13
C LEU A 157 -0.12 -5.28 21.40
N PRO A 158 0.13 -4.71 22.60
CA PRO A 158 -0.47 -5.22 23.83
C PRO A 158 -2.00 -5.35 23.76
N ARG A 159 -2.55 -6.24 24.60
CA ARG A 159 -3.97 -6.58 24.63
C ARG A 159 -4.50 -7.21 23.33
N GLY A 160 -3.61 -7.83 22.53
CA GLY A 160 -3.99 -8.59 21.34
C GLY A 160 -4.58 -7.72 20.25
N ILE A 161 -3.99 -6.54 20.05
CA ILE A 161 -4.34 -5.58 18.99
C ILE A 161 -3.26 -5.62 17.93
N PHE A 162 -3.59 -5.19 16.73
CA PHE A 162 -2.65 -5.08 15.62
C PHE A 162 -2.71 -3.69 15.00
N ALA A 163 -1.58 -3.26 14.44
CA ALA A 163 -1.50 -2.14 13.52
C ALA A 163 -0.86 -2.63 12.22
N GLU A 164 -1.46 -2.27 11.09
CA GLU A 164 -0.87 -2.53 9.77
C GLU A 164 -0.16 -1.27 9.28
N ILE A 165 1.14 -1.37 9.04
CA ILE A 165 1.97 -0.28 8.53
C ILE A 165 2.39 -0.66 7.11
N GLN A 166 1.93 0.10 6.13
CA GLN A 166 2.18 -0.13 4.72
C GLN A 166 3.37 0.72 4.27
N ILE A 167 4.41 0.11 3.69
CA ILE A 167 5.59 0.80 3.18
C ILE A 167 5.61 0.62 1.66
N ARG A 168 5.52 1.73 0.93
CA ARG A 168 5.40 1.74 -0.54
C ARG A 168 6.31 2.77 -1.16
N THR A 169 6.87 2.45 -2.32
CA THR A 169 7.46 3.47 -3.19
C THR A 169 6.34 4.39 -3.74
N LEU A 170 6.70 5.58 -4.21
CA LEU A 170 5.75 6.49 -4.86
C LEU A 170 4.98 5.83 -6.03
N PRO A 171 5.63 5.10 -6.96
CA PRO A 171 4.93 4.38 -8.03
C PRO A 171 3.96 3.31 -7.50
N GLN A 172 4.36 2.53 -6.48
CA GLN A 172 3.50 1.51 -5.86
C GLN A 172 2.25 2.15 -5.22
N ASP A 173 2.41 3.26 -4.51
CA ASP A 173 1.27 3.95 -3.89
C ASP A 173 0.35 4.61 -4.93
N ALA A 174 0.93 5.27 -5.94
CA ALA A 174 0.15 5.89 -7.00
C ALA A 174 -0.66 4.86 -7.79
N TRP A 175 -0.05 3.71 -8.12
CA TRP A 175 -0.76 2.59 -8.74
C TRP A 175 -1.90 2.08 -7.84
N ALA A 176 -1.64 1.87 -6.55
CA ALA A 176 -2.64 1.34 -5.62
C ALA A 176 -3.84 2.28 -5.46
N ASN A 177 -3.62 3.58 -5.33
CA ASN A 177 -4.71 4.57 -5.24
C ASN A 177 -5.49 4.66 -6.57
N CYS A 178 -4.81 4.58 -7.71
CA CYS A 178 -5.47 4.54 -9.02
C CYS A 178 -6.36 3.30 -9.15
N TYR A 179 -5.87 2.13 -8.70
CA TYR A 179 -6.62 0.89 -8.80
C TYR A 179 -7.84 0.87 -7.88
N GLU A 180 -7.76 1.46 -6.69
CA GLU A 180 -8.92 1.70 -5.82
C GLU A 180 -9.97 2.60 -6.49
N ALA A 181 -9.56 3.72 -7.11
CA ALA A 181 -10.47 4.62 -7.81
C ALA A 181 -11.19 3.92 -8.99
N ILE A 182 -10.49 3.05 -9.72
CA ILE A 182 -11.07 2.22 -10.77
C ILE A 182 -12.06 1.21 -10.18
N ALA A 183 -11.71 0.58 -9.06
CA ALA A 183 -12.56 -0.39 -8.37
C ALA A 183 -13.86 0.25 -7.87
N ASP A 184 -13.83 1.50 -7.41
CA ASP A 184 -15.04 2.22 -7.01
C ASP A 184 -15.98 2.50 -8.20
N ARG A 185 -15.45 2.58 -9.44
CA ARG A 185 -16.25 2.76 -10.67
C ARG A 185 -16.71 1.45 -11.32
N TYR A 186 -15.85 0.44 -11.35
CA TYR A 186 -16.09 -0.82 -12.09
C TYR A 186 -16.48 -2.00 -11.21
N GLY A 187 -16.48 -1.83 -9.89
CA GLY A 187 -16.79 -2.86 -8.91
C GLY A 187 -15.56 -3.25 -8.08
N ARG A 188 -15.76 -3.36 -6.78
CA ARG A 188 -14.69 -3.62 -5.80
C ARG A 188 -14.06 -5.01 -5.94
N GLU A 189 -14.72 -5.92 -6.65
CA GLU A 189 -14.31 -7.31 -6.86
C GLU A 189 -13.06 -7.47 -7.74
N ILE A 190 -12.72 -6.45 -8.54
CA ILE A 190 -11.49 -6.49 -9.35
C ILE A 190 -10.22 -6.65 -8.51
N ARG A 191 -10.27 -6.13 -7.27
CA ARG A 191 -9.19 -6.26 -6.28
C ARG A 191 -9.00 -7.67 -5.75
N TYR A 192 -9.94 -8.57 -6.05
CA TYR A 192 -9.96 -9.96 -5.63
C TYR A 192 -9.84 -10.94 -6.80
N GLY A 193 -9.48 -10.44 -7.99
CA GLY A 193 -9.19 -11.25 -9.17
C GLY A 193 -10.36 -11.40 -10.12
N GLU A 194 -11.51 -10.78 -9.81
CA GLU A 194 -12.62 -10.69 -10.74
C GLU A 194 -12.37 -9.62 -11.82
N TYR A 195 -13.18 -9.65 -12.87
CA TYR A 195 -13.10 -8.70 -13.97
C TYR A 195 -14.49 -8.19 -14.30
N PRO A 196 -14.61 -6.92 -14.74
CA PRO A 196 -15.89 -6.41 -15.23
C PRO A 196 -16.41 -7.25 -16.41
N ASP A 197 -17.74 -7.36 -16.52
CA ASP A 197 -18.37 -8.06 -17.65
C ASP A 197 -18.13 -7.34 -18.98
N SER A 198 -18.00 -6.01 -18.95
CA SER A 198 -17.75 -5.22 -20.15
C SER A 198 -16.35 -5.50 -20.72
N PRO A 199 -16.20 -5.77 -22.04
CA PRO A 199 -14.89 -6.00 -22.65
C PRO A 199 -13.89 -4.86 -22.42
N LYS A 200 -14.33 -3.61 -22.58
CA LYS A 200 -13.50 -2.41 -22.34
C LYS A 200 -13.03 -2.30 -20.88
N GLY A 201 -13.91 -2.62 -19.92
CA GLY A 201 -13.56 -2.61 -18.50
C GLY A 201 -12.54 -3.70 -18.16
N ARG A 202 -12.67 -4.89 -18.76
CA ARG A 202 -11.70 -5.98 -18.62
C ARG A 202 -10.33 -5.59 -19.18
N GLU A 203 -10.29 -5.05 -20.40
CA GLU A 203 -9.06 -4.57 -21.04
C GLU A 203 -8.36 -3.50 -20.18
N LEU A 204 -9.13 -2.55 -19.63
CA LEU A 204 -8.61 -1.53 -18.72
C LEU A 204 -7.98 -2.15 -17.46
N VAL A 205 -8.69 -3.08 -16.80
CA VAL A 205 -8.19 -3.73 -15.57
C VAL A 205 -6.89 -4.49 -15.87
N GLN A 206 -6.83 -5.22 -16.98
CA GLN A 206 -5.63 -5.93 -17.41
C GLN A 206 -4.47 -4.97 -17.71
N ALA A 207 -4.73 -3.86 -18.39
CA ALA A 207 -3.72 -2.86 -18.69
C ALA A 207 -3.15 -2.21 -17.42
N ILE A 208 -4.01 -1.90 -16.44
CA ILE A 208 -3.57 -1.35 -15.15
C ILE A 208 -2.76 -2.38 -14.38
N GLN A 209 -3.19 -3.63 -14.31
CA GLN A 209 -2.41 -4.72 -13.69
C GLN A 209 -1.05 -4.89 -14.38
N GLY A 210 -0.99 -4.89 -15.71
CA GLY A 210 0.27 -4.94 -16.46
C GLY A 210 1.18 -3.73 -16.21
N THR A 211 0.61 -2.56 -15.87
CA THR A 211 1.43 -1.41 -15.48
C THR A 211 2.13 -1.62 -14.14
N SER A 212 1.54 -2.39 -13.21
CA SER A 212 2.22 -2.79 -11.97
C SER A 212 3.46 -3.65 -12.24
N ASP A 213 3.39 -4.55 -13.23
CA ASP A 213 4.54 -5.36 -13.66
C ASP A 213 5.63 -4.51 -14.31
N GLY A 214 5.22 -3.51 -15.09
CA GLY A 214 6.13 -2.50 -15.66
C GLY A 214 6.84 -1.70 -14.57
N ILE A 215 6.11 -1.22 -13.56
CA ILE A 215 6.68 -0.51 -12.40
C ILE A 215 7.71 -1.39 -11.70
N ARG A 216 7.37 -2.64 -11.36
CA ARG A 216 8.32 -3.57 -10.73
C ARG A 216 9.58 -3.75 -11.57
N SER A 217 9.44 -3.92 -12.88
CA SER A 217 10.59 -4.13 -13.77
C SER A 217 11.54 -2.93 -13.74
N LEU A 218 10.99 -1.71 -13.76
CA LEU A 218 11.78 -0.48 -13.63
C LEU A 218 12.44 -0.36 -12.25
N GLU A 219 11.70 -0.63 -11.17
CA GLU A 219 12.24 -0.60 -9.81
C GLU A 219 13.41 -1.57 -9.60
N LEU A 220 13.39 -2.74 -10.25
CA LEU A 220 14.50 -3.69 -10.25
C LEU A 220 15.71 -3.18 -11.03
N LEU A 221 15.50 -2.56 -12.20
CA LEU A 221 16.59 -1.95 -12.99
C LEU A 221 17.30 -0.82 -12.20
N ASP A 222 16.53 -0.01 -11.48
CA ASP A 222 17.05 1.06 -10.63
C ASP A 222 17.92 0.49 -9.48
N SER A 223 17.42 -0.54 -8.78
CA SER A 223 18.10 -1.10 -7.61
C SER A 223 19.26 -2.04 -7.92
N GLU A 224 19.12 -2.92 -8.91
CA GLU A 224 20.08 -4.00 -9.19
C GLU A 224 21.12 -3.60 -10.22
N GLN A 225 20.73 -2.77 -11.20
CA GLN A 225 21.57 -2.42 -12.34
C GLN A 225 22.08 -0.97 -12.28
N GLY A 226 21.60 -0.17 -11.33
CA GLY A 226 21.99 1.23 -11.17
C GLY A 226 21.63 2.09 -12.39
N ILE A 227 20.65 1.65 -13.18
CA ILE A 227 20.17 2.39 -14.34
C ILE A 227 19.20 3.44 -13.82
N ALA A 228 19.57 4.71 -13.97
CA ALA A 228 18.73 5.83 -13.55
C ALA A 228 17.42 5.89 -14.37
N VAL A 229 16.40 5.19 -13.88
CA VAL A 229 15.04 5.21 -14.44
C VAL A 229 14.11 6.12 -13.63
N GLY A 230 14.66 6.95 -12.75
CA GLY A 230 13.91 7.85 -11.87
C GLY A 230 12.90 8.72 -12.62
N ASP A 231 13.30 9.33 -13.74
CA ASP A 231 12.41 10.17 -14.56
C ASP A 231 11.24 9.36 -15.17
N ILE A 232 11.49 8.11 -15.53
CA ILE A 232 10.48 7.19 -16.07
C ILE A 232 9.48 6.84 -14.96
N LEU A 233 9.96 6.49 -13.76
CA LEU A 233 9.13 6.17 -12.60
C LEU A 233 8.31 7.39 -12.13
N ASP A 234 8.89 8.59 -12.16
CA ASP A 234 8.18 9.84 -11.85
C ASP A 234 7.07 10.13 -12.86
N ASN A 235 7.33 9.95 -14.16
CA ASN A 235 6.30 10.10 -15.20
C ASN A 235 5.16 9.08 -15.04
N VAL A 236 5.47 7.81 -14.73
CA VAL A 236 4.45 6.78 -14.44
C VAL A 236 3.65 7.16 -13.19
N THR A 237 4.32 7.64 -12.14
CA THR A 237 3.67 8.09 -10.90
C THR A 237 2.69 9.23 -11.17
N LYS A 238 3.12 10.25 -11.93
CA LYS A 238 2.27 11.38 -12.35
C LYS A 238 1.09 10.90 -13.19
N MET A 239 1.31 9.99 -14.13
CA MET A 239 0.24 9.39 -14.93
C MET A 239 -0.81 8.68 -14.05
N MET A 240 -0.37 7.87 -13.08
CA MET A 240 -1.27 7.17 -12.16
C MET A 240 -2.07 8.12 -11.26
N ARG A 241 -1.44 9.21 -10.79
CA ARG A 241 -2.13 10.25 -10.01
C ARG A 241 -3.21 10.95 -10.85
N HIS A 242 -2.92 11.33 -12.09
CA HIS A 242 -3.94 11.90 -12.99
C HIS A 242 -5.07 10.91 -13.31
N LEU A 243 -4.77 9.62 -13.47
CA LEU A 243 -5.81 8.59 -13.63
C LEU A 243 -6.64 8.43 -12.34
N THR A 244 -6.03 8.54 -11.17
CA THR A 244 -6.78 8.52 -9.90
C THR A 244 -7.78 9.67 -9.86
N GLU A 245 -7.35 10.89 -10.17
CA GLU A 245 -8.21 12.07 -10.29
C GLU A 245 -9.31 11.85 -11.36
N TYR A 246 -8.98 11.21 -12.49
CA TYR A 246 -9.94 10.83 -13.52
C TYR A 246 -11.09 9.98 -12.97
N TYR A 247 -10.75 8.93 -12.24
CA TYR A 247 -11.75 7.97 -11.79
C TYR A 247 -12.57 8.48 -10.60
N HIS A 248 -12.04 9.45 -9.85
CA HIS A 248 -12.79 10.18 -8.84
C HIS A 248 -13.68 11.30 -9.42
N ALA A 249 -13.34 11.89 -10.57
CA ALA A 249 -14.12 13.01 -11.07
C ALA A 249 -15.54 12.59 -11.47
N PRO A 250 -16.56 13.40 -11.14
CA PRO A 250 -17.95 13.10 -11.46
C PRO A 250 -18.29 13.22 -12.96
N ASN A 251 -17.43 13.85 -13.79
CA ASN A 251 -17.69 14.05 -15.23
C ASN A 251 -16.56 13.48 -16.14
N PRO A 252 -16.79 12.37 -16.86
CA PRO A 252 -15.80 11.68 -17.69
C PRO A 252 -15.31 12.40 -18.97
N GLN A 253 -15.94 13.50 -19.41
CA GLN A 253 -15.66 14.13 -20.71
C GLN A 253 -14.44 15.09 -20.71
N GLU A 254 -14.13 15.73 -19.59
CA GLU A 254 -12.90 16.53 -19.40
C GLU A 254 -11.62 15.67 -19.48
N LEU A 255 -11.83 14.37 -19.40
CA LEU A 255 -10.93 13.37 -18.91
C LEU A 255 -10.41 12.48 -20.06
N GLU A 256 -11.19 12.35 -21.15
CA GLU A 256 -10.71 11.89 -22.47
C GLU A 256 -9.53 12.71 -22.99
N LYS A 257 -9.48 14.01 -22.68
CA LYS A 257 -8.35 14.88 -23.03
C LYS A 257 -7.06 14.45 -22.34
N ILE A 258 -7.15 13.94 -21.10
CA ILE A 258 -6.02 13.47 -20.31
C ILE A 258 -5.57 12.07 -20.75
N ILE A 259 -6.50 11.18 -21.11
CA ILE A 259 -6.18 9.85 -21.70
C ILE A 259 -5.36 10.00 -22.98
N LYS A 260 -5.66 11.01 -23.80
CA LYS A 260 -4.88 11.32 -25.01
C LYS A 260 -3.43 11.67 -24.70
N ILE A 261 -3.15 12.24 -23.53
CA ILE A 261 -1.79 12.56 -23.04
C ILE A 261 -1.08 11.28 -22.57
N ALA A 262 -1.78 10.40 -21.85
CA ALA A 262 -1.23 9.12 -21.36
C ALA A 262 -0.85 8.15 -22.49
N ASN A 263 -1.69 8.03 -23.53
CA ASN A 263 -1.42 7.15 -24.68
C ASN A 263 -0.15 7.55 -25.47
N ASN A 264 0.16 8.85 -25.53
CA ASN A 264 1.39 9.33 -26.14
C ASN A 264 2.63 8.95 -25.31
N THR A 265 2.48 8.82 -24.00
CA THR A 265 3.56 8.46 -23.07
C THR A 265 3.86 6.95 -23.13
N GLY A 266 2.81 6.10 -23.16
CA GLY A 266 2.96 4.64 -23.31
C GLY A 266 3.60 4.21 -24.64
N SER A 267 3.32 4.93 -25.73
CA SER A 267 3.97 4.71 -27.03
C SER A 267 5.47 5.04 -27.00
N LEU A 268 5.87 6.03 -26.19
CA LEU A 268 7.26 6.42 -26.02
C LEU A 268 8.05 5.37 -25.21
N MET A 269 7.44 4.82 -24.15
CA MET A 269 8.03 3.77 -23.32
C MET A 269 8.28 2.46 -24.11
N LEU A 270 7.35 2.08 -24.99
CA LEU A 270 7.50 0.89 -25.83
C LEU A 270 8.63 1.04 -26.88
N LYS A 271 8.88 2.26 -27.36
CA LYS A 271 9.98 2.56 -28.29
C LYS A 271 11.34 2.55 -27.58
N LEU A 272 11.41 3.18 -26.40
CA LEU A 272 12.66 3.23 -25.62
C LEU A 272 13.08 1.85 -25.07
N GLY A 273 12.12 0.97 -24.76
CA GLY A 273 12.39 -0.42 -24.38
C GLY A 273 12.71 -1.36 -25.54
N GLY A 274 12.41 -0.99 -26.79
CA GLY A 274 12.62 -1.81 -27.98
C GLY A 274 13.95 -1.57 -28.72
N GLU A 275 14.56 -0.39 -28.53
CA GLU A 275 15.77 0.00 -29.30
C GLU A 275 17.10 -0.51 -28.70
N HIS A 276 17.11 -1.05 -27.47
CA HIS A 276 18.33 -1.65 -26.89
C HIS A 276 18.53 -3.15 -27.21
N GLY A 277 17.70 -3.74 -28.07
CA GLY A 277 17.72 -5.17 -28.37
C GLY A 277 18.31 -5.61 -29.71
N ARG A 278 18.76 -4.68 -30.60
CA ARG A 278 19.32 -5.04 -31.92
C ARG A 278 20.30 -4.00 -32.44
N ASN A 279 21.55 -4.05 -31.97
CA ASN A 279 22.71 -3.56 -32.74
C ASN A 279 23.98 -4.27 -32.25
N GLY A 280 23.96 -5.60 -32.30
CA GLY A 280 25.16 -6.41 -32.31
C GLY A 280 25.34 -6.96 -33.72
N ASN A 281 26.23 -6.36 -34.51
CA ASN A 281 26.68 -6.99 -35.75
C ASN A 281 27.35 -8.33 -35.41
N PRO A 282 27.02 -9.44 -36.10
CA PRO A 282 27.74 -10.69 -35.90
C PRO A 282 29.18 -10.53 -36.40
N VAL A 283 30.14 -10.60 -35.48
CA VAL A 283 31.56 -10.77 -35.81
C VAL A 283 31.71 -12.16 -36.42
N GLN A 284 32.13 -12.22 -37.69
CA GLN A 284 32.53 -13.47 -38.33
C GLN A 284 33.86 -13.94 -37.75
N PRO A 285 34.06 -15.25 -37.52
CA PRO A 285 35.36 -15.77 -37.16
C PRO A 285 36.20 -15.92 -38.43
N GLU A 286 37.27 -15.14 -38.53
CA GLU A 286 38.28 -15.27 -39.57
C GLU A 286 39.59 -15.81 -38.99
N ASP A 287 40.07 -16.85 -39.69
CA ASP A 287 41.29 -17.64 -39.54
C ASP A 287 42.51 -16.97 -38.87
N ARG A 288 42.95 -17.53 -37.74
CA ARG A 288 44.31 -18.09 -37.50
C ARG A 288 44.49 -18.57 -36.06
#